data_AF-A0A4Q5VH43-F1
#
_entry.id   AF-A0A4Q5VH43-F1
#
_cell.length_a   1.000
_cell.length_b   1.000
_cell.length_c   1.000
_cell.angle_alpha   90.00
_cell.angle_beta   90.00
_cell.angle_gamma   90.00
#
_symmetry.space_group_name_H-M   'P 1'
#
loop_
_entity.id
_entity.type
_entity.pdbx_description
1 polymer ?
#
loop_
_entity_poly.entity_id
_entity_poly.type
_entity_poly.pdbx_seq_one_letter_code
_entity_poly.pdbx_strand_id
1 'polypeptide(L)'
;MNFTENGFEILKNFISQEWIGNLIYEINRVGFHKETGGVRNINKKLKIIGEYLASEEFKGKSDSFLPASVRLVRAMLFNKSAESNWYVTWHQDRTVCVSSRFEETGWSIWSVKENMLHVQPPLEVLKNMVTLRIHLDSASNENGCLKVIPNSHTLGILPAEVIANKIASNEIYFCEVDAGDALIMRPLLLHASNKSVAPSNRRVLHFEFSDWPLPEGVYWG
;
A
#
# COMPACT_ATOMS: atom_id res chain seq x y z
N MET A 1 -8.61 -14.04 7.14
CA MET A 1 -9.51 -12.96 7.61
C MET A 1 -10.23 -12.41 6.40
N ASN A 2 -11.54 -12.14 6.51
CA ASN A 2 -12.31 -11.55 5.41
C ASN A 2 -12.07 -10.03 5.33
N PHE A 3 -11.88 -9.52 4.10
CA PHE A 3 -11.60 -8.11 3.84
C PHE A 3 -12.64 -7.15 4.40
N THR A 4 -13.93 -7.44 4.23
CA THR A 4 -15.04 -6.55 4.60
C THR A 4 -15.12 -6.33 6.11
N GLU A 5 -14.97 -7.40 6.90
CA GLU A 5 -15.11 -7.33 8.36
C GLU A 5 -13.83 -6.86 9.06
N ASN A 6 -12.69 -7.33 8.58
CA ASN A 6 -11.40 -7.12 9.25
C ASN A 6 -10.63 -5.94 8.67
N GLY A 7 -10.99 -5.48 7.47
CA GLY A 7 -10.30 -4.43 6.74
C GLY A 7 -9.05 -4.93 6.03
N PHE A 8 -8.79 -6.24 6.00
CA PHE A 8 -7.71 -6.85 5.22
C PHE A 8 -7.99 -8.31 4.88
N GLU A 9 -7.33 -8.79 3.84
CA GLU A 9 -7.32 -10.19 3.40
C GLU A 9 -6.02 -10.52 2.66
N ILE A 10 -5.53 -11.74 2.84
CA ILE A 10 -4.35 -12.26 2.12
C ILE A 10 -4.86 -13.11 0.96
N LEU A 11 -4.51 -12.70 -0.25
CA LEU A 11 -4.80 -13.39 -1.50
C LEU A 11 -3.58 -14.24 -1.89
N LYS A 12 -3.74 -15.55 -1.81
CA LYS A 12 -2.66 -16.49 -2.12
C LYS A 12 -2.40 -16.57 -3.62
N ASN A 13 -1.12 -16.67 -4.02
CA ASN A 13 -0.72 -16.81 -5.43
C ASN A 13 -1.31 -15.72 -6.36
N PHE A 14 -1.35 -14.47 -5.87
CA PHE A 14 -1.92 -13.33 -6.59
C PHE A 14 -1.12 -12.93 -7.83
N ILE A 15 0.19 -13.16 -7.89
CA ILE A 15 1.01 -12.86 -9.07
C ILE A 15 1.83 -14.09 -9.47
N SER A 16 1.91 -14.38 -10.76
CA SER A 16 2.66 -15.51 -11.29
C SER A 16 4.17 -15.34 -11.15
N GLN A 17 4.88 -16.47 -11.08
CA GLN A 17 6.34 -16.49 -10.96
C GLN A 17 7.04 -15.83 -12.15
N GLU A 18 6.43 -15.88 -13.34
CA GLU A 18 6.93 -15.18 -14.53
C GLU A 18 6.95 -13.66 -14.31
N TRP A 19 5.84 -13.07 -13.87
CA TRP A 19 5.80 -11.64 -13.56
C TRP A 19 6.73 -11.27 -12.42
N ILE A 20 6.79 -12.09 -11.35
CA ILE A 20 7.73 -11.85 -10.25
C ILE A 20 9.17 -11.79 -10.78
N GLY A 21 9.59 -12.76 -11.59
CA GLY A 21 10.93 -12.80 -12.18
C GLY A 21 11.23 -11.55 -13.03
N ASN A 22 10.32 -11.18 -13.93
CA ASN A 22 10.48 -10.02 -14.80
C ASN A 22 10.52 -8.70 -14.02
N LEU A 23 9.65 -8.53 -13.03
CA LEU A 23 9.62 -7.35 -12.16
C LEU A 23 10.89 -7.23 -11.32
N ILE A 24 11.36 -8.33 -10.74
CA ILE A 24 12.61 -8.38 -9.97
C ILE A 24 13.79 -8.01 -10.86
N TYR A 25 13.86 -8.56 -12.07
CA TYR A 25 14.92 -8.25 -13.02
C TYR A 25 14.98 -6.75 -13.32
N GLU A 26 13.83 -6.14 -13.64
CA GLU A 26 13.73 -4.72 -13.96
C GLU A 26 14.05 -3.82 -12.75
N ILE A 27 13.57 -4.15 -11.55
CA ILE A 27 13.87 -3.44 -10.31
C ILE A 27 15.38 -3.45 -10.03
N ASN A 28 16.02 -4.61 -10.19
CA ASN A 28 17.46 -4.77 -9.95
C ASN A 28 18.28 -4.04 -11.03
N ARG A 29 17.85 -4.09 -12.30
CA ARG A 29 18.51 -3.43 -13.42
C ARG A 29 18.59 -1.91 -13.23
N VAL A 30 17.50 -1.29 -12.76
CA VAL A 30 17.46 0.17 -12.49
C VAL A 30 18.15 0.52 -11.17
N GLY A 31 18.18 -0.40 -10.20
CA GLY A 31 19.00 -0.26 -9.00
C GLY A 31 18.37 0.61 -7.90
N PHE A 32 17.10 0.36 -7.56
CA PHE A 32 16.37 1.10 -6.52
C PHE A 32 16.79 0.80 -5.06
N HIS A 33 17.92 0.11 -4.83
CA HIS A 33 18.28 -0.46 -3.54
C HIS A 33 18.64 0.56 -2.44
N LYS A 34 18.90 1.82 -2.80
CA LYS A 34 19.41 2.86 -1.88
C LYS A 34 18.36 3.84 -1.37
N GLU A 35 17.11 3.78 -1.84
CA GLU A 35 16.09 4.74 -1.40
C GLU A 35 15.51 4.33 -0.02
N THR A 36 15.68 5.20 0.97
CA THR A 36 15.11 5.02 2.31
C THR A 36 13.62 5.39 2.30
N GLY A 37 12.76 4.53 2.85
CA GLY A 37 11.32 4.82 2.96
C GLY A 37 10.48 4.51 1.71
N GLY A 38 11.05 3.86 0.70
CA GLY A 38 10.36 3.36 -0.50
C GLY A 38 10.35 4.34 -1.68
N VAL A 39 10.33 3.78 -2.88
CA VAL A 39 10.35 4.50 -4.16
C VAL A 39 8.93 4.86 -4.57
N ARG A 40 8.63 6.14 -4.73
CA ARG A 40 7.33 6.62 -5.23
C ARG A 40 7.25 6.56 -6.75
N ASN A 41 6.01 6.54 -7.25
CA ASN A 41 5.67 6.55 -8.67
C ASN A 41 6.35 5.43 -9.45
N ILE A 42 6.41 4.23 -8.88
CA ILE A 42 7.14 3.13 -9.51
C ILE A 42 6.55 2.77 -10.88
N ASN A 43 5.24 2.99 -11.08
CA ASN A 43 4.55 2.87 -12.37
C ASN A 43 5.04 3.85 -13.45
N LYS A 44 5.53 5.03 -13.06
CA LYS A 44 6.12 6.02 -13.98
C LYS A 44 7.62 5.80 -14.20
N LYS A 45 8.29 5.14 -13.26
CA LYS A 45 9.72 4.82 -13.32
C LYS A 45 10.02 3.50 -14.03
N LEU A 46 9.11 2.53 -13.95
CA LEU A 46 9.22 1.21 -14.58
C LEU A 46 7.99 0.91 -15.43
N LYS A 47 8.18 0.86 -16.75
CA LYS A 47 7.10 0.56 -17.72
C LYS A 47 6.39 -0.77 -17.42
N ILE A 48 7.15 -1.77 -17.00
CA ILE A 48 6.65 -3.12 -16.68
C ILE A 48 5.56 -3.12 -15.59
N ILE A 49 5.56 -2.13 -14.70
CA ILE A 49 4.51 -2.00 -13.67
C ILE A 49 3.18 -1.64 -14.32
N GLY A 50 3.18 -0.71 -15.28
CA GLY A 50 1.98 -0.36 -16.03
C GLY A 50 1.49 -1.52 -16.90
N GLU A 51 2.42 -2.26 -17.52
CA GLU A 51 2.11 -3.47 -18.30
C GLU A 51 1.47 -4.56 -17.44
N TYR A 52 2.00 -4.79 -16.23
CA TYR A 52 1.41 -5.74 -15.29
C TYR A 52 0.00 -5.32 -14.84
N LEU A 53 -0.20 -4.05 -14.45
CA LEU A 53 -1.52 -3.54 -14.05
C LEU A 53 -2.55 -3.61 -15.20
N ALA A 54 -2.09 -3.57 -16.46
CA ALA A 54 -2.94 -3.71 -17.64
C ALA A 54 -3.14 -5.16 -18.08
N SER A 55 -2.45 -6.13 -17.48
CA SER A 55 -2.49 -7.54 -17.87
C SER A 55 -3.80 -8.22 -17.48
N GLU A 56 -4.16 -9.26 -18.22
CA GLU A 56 -5.34 -10.07 -17.92
C GLU A 56 -5.20 -10.84 -16.59
N GLU A 57 -3.98 -11.20 -16.18
CA GLU A 57 -3.75 -11.83 -14.87
C GLU A 57 -4.13 -10.88 -13.73
N PHE A 58 -3.67 -9.62 -13.80
CA PHE A 58 -3.99 -8.63 -12.77
C PHE A 58 -5.50 -8.34 -12.73
N LYS A 59 -6.12 -8.08 -13.88
CA LYS A 59 -7.56 -7.81 -13.97
C LYS A 59 -8.37 -8.98 -13.43
N GLY A 60 -8.15 -10.19 -13.95
CA GLY A 60 -8.89 -11.38 -13.55
C GLY A 60 -8.82 -11.71 -12.06
N LYS A 61 -7.73 -11.31 -11.38
CA LYS A 61 -7.59 -11.49 -9.92
C LYS A 61 -8.10 -10.31 -9.10
N SER A 62 -8.12 -9.10 -9.67
CA SER A 62 -8.49 -7.87 -8.95
C SER A 62 -9.95 -7.47 -9.10
N ASP A 63 -10.63 -7.91 -10.16
CA ASP A 63 -12.03 -7.55 -10.47
C ASP A 63 -13.01 -7.83 -9.30
N SER A 64 -12.70 -8.80 -8.42
CA SER A 64 -13.54 -9.13 -7.27
C SER A 64 -13.52 -8.08 -6.15
N PHE A 65 -12.50 -7.22 -6.09
CA PHE A 65 -12.34 -6.20 -5.04
C PHE A 65 -11.96 -4.80 -5.57
N LEU A 66 -11.64 -4.67 -6.85
CA LEU A 66 -11.41 -3.41 -7.57
C LEU A 66 -12.43 -3.28 -8.71
N PRO A 67 -13.57 -2.60 -8.52
CA PRO A 67 -14.53 -2.39 -9.59
C PRO A 67 -13.93 -1.53 -10.71
N ALA A 68 -14.45 -1.64 -11.94
CA ALA A 68 -13.91 -0.96 -13.13
C ALA A 68 -13.83 0.58 -13.03
N SER A 69 -14.56 1.20 -12.09
CA SER A 69 -14.52 2.64 -11.82
C SER A 69 -13.29 3.10 -11.03
N VAL A 70 -12.54 2.19 -10.40
CA VAL A 70 -11.39 2.59 -9.59
C VAL A 70 -10.24 3.11 -10.45
N ARG A 71 -9.50 4.05 -9.88
CA ARG A 71 -8.32 4.64 -10.47
C ARG A 71 -7.14 4.43 -9.53
N LEU A 72 -5.96 4.24 -10.11
CA LEU A 72 -4.72 4.21 -9.35
C LEU A 72 -4.45 5.59 -8.75
N VAL A 73 -4.31 5.65 -7.43
CA VAL A 73 -4.02 6.87 -6.64
C VAL A 73 -2.53 7.03 -6.40
N ARG A 74 -1.85 5.91 -6.16
CA ARG A 74 -0.43 5.88 -5.82
C ARG A 74 0.14 4.51 -6.13
N ALA A 75 1.38 4.47 -6.64
CA ALA A 75 2.17 3.26 -6.75
C ALA A 75 3.55 3.47 -6.10
N MET A 76 3.94 2.56 -5.22
CA MET A 76 5.22 2.59 -4.54
C MET A 76 5.91 1.22 -4.57
N LEU A 77 7.24 1.23 -4.53
CA LEU A 77 8.05 0.05 -4.25
C LEU A 77 8.70 0.22 -2.87
N PHE A 78 8.37 -0.66 -1.94
CA PHE A 78 9.12 -0.80 -0.70
C PHE A 78 10.12 -1.93 -0.85
N ASN A 79 11.40 -1.65 -0.64
CA ASN A 79 12.43 -2.68 -0.50
C ASN A 79 13.08 -2.55 0.88
N LYS A 80 12.85 -3.53 1.75
CA LYS A 80 13.66 -3.66 2.97
C LYS A 80 14.85 -4.54 2.62
N SER A 81 16.06 -4.01 2.80
CA SER A 81 17.32 -4.71 2.55
C SER A 81 18.23 -4.56 3.78
N ALA A 82 19.40 -5.23 3.79
CA ALA A 82 20.38 -5.05 4.86
C ALA A 82 20.83 -3.58 5.01
N GLU A 83 20.87 -2.85 3.90
CA GLU A 83 21.28 -1.45 3.81
C GLU A 83 20.14 -0.47 4.16
N SER A 84 18.89 -0.95 4.11
CA SER A 84 17.69 -0.12 4.30
C SER A 84 16.63 -0.91 5.10
N ASN A 85 16.83 -0.95 6.42
CA ASN A 85 15.97 -1.69 7.36
C ASN A 85 15.34 -0.75 8.39
N TRP A 86 14.18 -0.17 8.05
CA TRP A 86 13.48 0.78 8.92
C TRP A 86 12.22 0.19 9.57
N TYR A 87 11.96 0.65 10.79
CA TYR A 87 10.70 0.38 11.49
C TYR A 87 9.61 1.29 10.93
N VAL A 88 8.44 0.73 10.67
CA VAL A 88 7.25 1.52 10.39
C VAL A 88 6.35 1.44 11.62
N THR A 89 6.21 2.59 12.29
CA THR A 89 5.36 2.74 13.49
C THR A 89 3.91 2.43 13.16
N TRP A 90 3.11 2.12 14.19
CA TRP A 90 1.67 2.01 14.02
C TRP A 90 1.06 3.29 13.48
N HIS A 91 0.34 3.19 12.36
CA HIS A 91 -0.26 4.32 11.67
C HIS A 91 -1.46 3.89 10.82
N GLN A 92 -2.08 4.89 10.19
CA GLN A 92 -3.07 4.75 9.13
C GLN A 92 -2.57 5.52 7.90
N ASP A 93 -2.93 5.06 6.71
CA ASP A 93 -2.66 5.76 5.47
C ASP A 93 -3.71 6.86 5.28
N ARG A 94 -3.34 8.11 5.55
CA ARG A 94 -4.27 9.26 5.60
C ARG A 94 -4.15 10.24 4.45
N THR A 95 -3.19 10.03 3.55
CA THR A 95 -2.87 11.03 2.53
C THR A 95 -2.92 10.41 1.15
N VAL A 96 -3.52 11.11 0.21
CA VAL A 96 -3.61 10.76 -1.21
C VAL A 96 -2.74 11.69 -2.04
N CYS A 97 -2.49 11.31 -3.29
CA CYS A 97 -1.70 12.10 -4.23
C CYS A 97 -2.58 12.64 -5.36
N VAL A 98 -2.47 13.93 -5.68
CA VAL A 98 -3.27 14.59 -6.73
C VAL A 98 -2.38 15.47 -7.61
N SER A 99 -2.81 15.75 -8.84
CA SER A 99 -2.05 16.53 -9.84
C SER A 99 -1.97 18.02 -9.52
N SER A 100 -3.00 18.57 -8.89
CA SER A 100 -3.17 20.00 -8.66
C SER A 100 -3.94 20.24 -7.36
N ARG A 101 -3.74 21.42 -6.76
CA ARG A 101 -4.49 21.84 -5.57
C ARG A 101 -5.87 22.33 -5.99
N PHE A 102 -6.87 22.05 -5.17
CA PHE A 102 -8.25 22.49 -5.35
C PHE A 102 -8.88 22.85 -4.01
N GLU A 103 -10.05 23.48 -4.05
CA GLU A 103 -10.81 23.91 -2.88
C GLU A 103 -12.13 23.12 -2.79
N GLU A 104 -12.17 22.13 -1.90
CA GLU A 104 -13.37 21.38 -1.57
C GLU A 104 -13.41 21.10 -0.06
N THR A 105 -14.62 20.99 0.50
CA THR A 105 -14.80 20.74 1.93
C THR A 105 -14.18 19.41 2.36
N GLY A 106 -13.42 19.43 3.46
CA GLY A 106 -12.81 18.25 4.08
C GLY A 106 -11.46 17.83 3.51
N TRP A 107 -11.00 18.44 2.41
CA TRP A 107 -9.65 18.25 1.88
C TRP A 107 -8.67 19.20 2.57
N SER A 108 -7.71 18.65 3.32
CA SER A 108 -6.88 19.43 4.25
C SER A 108 -5.44 18.90 4.31
N ILE A 109 -4.56 19.58 5.06
CA ILE A 109 -3.18 19.14 5.30
C ILE A 109 -2.41 18.92 3.99
N TRP A 110 -2.38 19.96 3.17
CA TRP A 110 -1.65 19.96 1.91
C TRP A 110 -0.13 19.95 2.14
N SER A 111 0.59 19.13 1.39
CA SER A 111 2.05 19.07 1.39
C SER A 111 2.58 18.71 0.00
N VAL A 112 3.87 18.97 -0.25
CA VAL A 112 4.54 18.55 -1.48
C VAL A 112 5.64 17.55 -1.12
N LYS A 113 5.66 16.39 -1.79
CA LYS A 113 6.73 15.39 -1.66
C LYS A 113 7.15 14.94 -3.06
N GLU A 114 8.45 14.96 -3.35
CA GLU A 114 9.01 14.60 -4.67
C GLU A 114 8.25 15.27 -5.84
N ASN A 115 7.99 16.59 -5.72
CA ASN A 115 7.25 17.40 -6.70
C ASN A 115 5.79 16.97 -6.93
N MET A 116 5.22 16.13 -6.06
CA MET A 116 3.81 15.76 -6.10
C MET A 116 3.03 16.35 -4.93
N LEU A 117 1.79 16.76 -5.19
CA LEU A 117 0.88 17.24 -4.16
C LEU A 117 0.29 16.07 -3.38
N HIS A 118 0.30 16.20 -2.07
CA HIS A 118 -0.36 15.31 -1.15
C HIS A 118 -1.35 16.08 -0.29
N VAL A 119 -2.46 15.43 -0.01
CA VAL A 119 -3.57 16.01 0.75
C VAL A 119 -4.22 14.92 1.59
N GLN A 120 -4.71 15.27 2.77
CA GLN A 120 -5.61 14.42 3.54
C GLN A 120 -7.03 14.64 3.01
N PRO A 121 -7.66 13.64 2.38
CA PRO A 121 -9.01 13.76 1.88
C PRO A 121 -10.02 13.60 3.04
N PRO A 122 -11.32 13.86 2.79
CA PRO A 122 -12.39 13.52 3.72
C PRO A 122 -12.38 12.02 4.08
N LEU A 123 -12.92 11.70 5.26
CA LEU A 123 -13.01 10.32 5.77
C LEU A 123 -13.68 9.36 4.79
N GLU A 124 -14.73 9.81 4.10
CA GLU A 124 -15.48 8.99 3.15
C GLU A 124 -14.64 8.54 1.95
N VAL A 125 -13.66 9.36 1.52
CA VAL A 125 -12.69 8.94 0.50
C VAL A 125 -11.84 7.79 1.04
N LEU A 126 -11.26 7.95 2.23
CA LEU A 126 -10.37 6.94 2.84
C LEU A 126 -11.09 5.62 3.15
N LYS A 127 -12.38 5.67 3.49
CA LYS A 127 -13.20 4.47 3.76
C LYS A 127 -13.39 3.61 2.51
N ASN A 128 -13.57 4.24 1.35
CA ASN A 128 -13.86 3.55 0.10
C ASN A 128 -12.59 3.09 -0.64
N MET A 129 -11.46 3.72 -0.34
CA MET A 129 -10.17 3.33 -0.89
C MET A 129 -9.77 1.89 -0.54
N VAL A 130 -8.97 1.30 -1.44
CA VAL A 130 -8.36 -0.02 -1.29
C VAL A 130 -6.87 0.09 -1.52
N THR A 131 -6.10 -0.51 -0.61
CA THR A 131 -4.66 -0.68 -0.76
C THR A 131 -4.38 -2.14 -1.12
N LEU A 132 -3.60 -2.36 -2.18
CA LEU A 132 -3.11 -3.66 -2.62
C LEU A 132 -1.58 -3.71 -2.47
N ARG A 133 -1.10 -4.67 -1.70
CA ARG A 133 0.34 -4.90 -1.46
C ARG A 133 0.73 -6.24 -2.06
N ILE A 134 1.43 -6.23 -3.19
CA ILE A 134 1.89 -7.44 -3.87
C ILE A 134 3.30 -7.76 -3.41
N HIS A 135 3.50 -8.97 -2.90
CA HIS A 135 4.76 -9.43 -2.34
C HIS A 135 5.58 -10.15 -3.41
N LEU A 136 6.73 -9.57 -3.79
CA LEU A 136 7.68 -10.21 -4.70
C LEU A 136 8.65 -11.15 -3.96
N ASP A 137 8.70 -11.03 -2.64
CA ASP A 137 9.47 -11.86 -1.73
C ASP A 137 8.59 -12.25 -0.53
N SER A 138 8.85 -13.41 0.07
CA SER A 138 8.16 -13.86 1.29
C SER A 138 8.43 -12.93 2.47
N ALA A 139 7.43 -12.74 3.33
CA ALA A 139 7.57 -12.00 4.57
C ALA A 139 6.93 -12.77 5.73
N SER A 140 7.77 -13.30 6.62
CA SER A 140 7.37 -13.92 7.89
C SER A 140 7.36 -12.90 9.03
N ASN A 141 6.88 -13.29 10.21
CA ASN A 141 7.03 -12.48 11.43
C ASN A 141 8.49 -12.10 11.71
N GLU A 142 9.41 -13.05 11.51
CA GLU A 142 10.86 -12.87 11.70
C GLU A 142 11.48 -11.92 10.66
N ASN A 143 10.97 -11.94 9.42
CA ASN A 143 11.43 -11.06 8.33
C ASN A 143 10.60 -9.77 8.19
N GLY A 144 9.84 -9.39 9.23
CA GLY A 144 9.14 -8.11 9.31
C GLY A 144 7.93 -8.01 8.39
N CYS A 145 7.05 -9.01 8.40
CA CYS A 145 5.72 -8.93 7.79
C CYS A 145 4.93 -7.71 8.31
N LEU A 146 3.84 -7.38 7.60
CA LEU A 146 2.93 -6.34 8.09
C LEU A 146 2.17 -6.92 9.29
N LYS A 147 2.01 -6.12 10.35
CA LYS A 147 1.13 -6.45 11.46
C LYS A 147 -0.02 -5.47 11.49
N VAL A 148 -1.21 -5.95 11.83
CA VAL A 148 -2.46 -5.19 11.78
C VAL A 148 -3.26 -5.40 13.05
N ILE A 149 -4.14 -4.44 13.35
CA ILE A 149 -5.22 -4.64 14.33
C ILE A 149 -6.51 -4.86 13.53
N PRO A 150 -7.07 -6.07 13.48
CA PRO A 150 -8.29 -6.36 12.75
C PRO A 150 -9.43 -5.41 13.12
N ASN A 151 -10.33 -5.14 12.15
CA ASN A 151 -11.52 -4.28 12.29
C ASN A 151 -11.25 -2.78 12.60
N SER A 152 -10.02 -2.39 12.93
CA SER A 152 -9.68 -1.00 13.31
C SER A 152 -9.95 0.07 12.25
N HIS A 153 -10.09 -0.31 10.98
CA HIS A 153 -10.48 0.58 9.89
C HIS A 153 -11.88 1.21 10.07
N THR A 154 -12.76 0.59 10.86
CA THR A 154 -14.11 1.10 11.16
C THR A 154 -14.11 2.29 12.13
N LEU A 155 -12.98 2.54 12.80
CA LEU A 155 -12.86 3.54 13.86
C LEU A 155 -12.56 4.97 13.33
N GLY A 156 -12.51 5.15 12.01
CA GLY A 156 -12.19 6.42 11.39
C GLY A 156 -10.72 6.83 11.55
N ILE A 157 -10.44 8.14 11.49
CA ILE A 157 -9.09 8.67 11.65
C ILE A 157 -8.77 8.79 13.15
N LEU A 158 -7.75 8.08 13.61
CA LEU A 158 -7.43 7.96 15.04
C LEU A 158 -6.34 8.95 15.51
N PRO A 159 -6.54 9.70 16.59
CA PRO A 159 -5.45 10.43 17.25
C PRO A 159 -4.38 9.48 17.79
N ALA A 160 -3.14 9.97 17.93
CA ALA A 160 -2.00 9.14 18.36
C ALA A 160 -2.21 8.46 19.73
N GLU A 161 -2.86 9.15 20.67
CA GLU A 161 -3.20 8.61 21.98
C GLU A 161 -4.18 7.42 21.91
N VAL A 162 -5.15 7.47 21.00
CA VAL A 162 -6.11 6.38 20.78
C VAL A 162 -5.41 5.18 20.15
N ILE A 163 -4.46 5.42 19.24
CA ILE A 163 -3.66 4.36 18.62
C ILE A 163 -2.88 3.59 19.70
N ALA A 164 -2.22 4.28 20.63
CA ALA A 164 -1.49 3.64 21.72
C ALA A 164 -2.39 2.71 22.57
N ASN A 165 -3.57 3.19 22.95
CA ASN A 165 -4.55 2.39 23.69
C ASN A 165 -5.02 1.17 22.90
N LYS A 166 -5.26 1.31 21.59
CA LYS A 166 -5.68 0.19 20.73
C LYS A 166 -4.62 -0.89 20.61
N ILE A 167 -3.35 -0.50 20.48
CA ILE A 167 -2.22 -1.45 20.46
C ILE A 167 -2.14 -2.25 21.76
N ALA A 168 -2.39 -1.61 22.91
CA ALA A 168 -2.30 -2.27 24.22
C ALA A 168 -3.49 -3.20 24.52
N SER A 169 -4.65 -2.99 23.89
CA SER A 169 -5.91 -3.65 24.25
C SER A 169 -6.46 -4.60 23.20
N ASN A 170 -5.81 -4.75 22.05
CA ASN A 170 -6.30 -5.60 20.95
C ASN A 170 -5.26 -6.63 20.54
N GLU A 171 -5.75 -7.73 19.99
CA GLU A 171 -4.90 -8.74 19.38
C GLU A 171 -4.22 -8.19 18.12
N ILE A 172 -2.92 -8.45 18.00
CA ILE A 172 -2.11 -8.10 16.84
C ILE A 172 -2.07 -9.30 15.90
N TYR A 173 -2.50 -9.10 14.66
CA TYR A 173 -2.42 -10.13 13.63
C TYR A 173 -1.18 -9.91 12.75
N PHE A 174 -0.38 -10.95 12.56
CA PHE A 174 0.80 -10.95 11.69
C PHE A 174 0.43 -11.46 10.31
N CYS A 175 0.58 -10.62 9.28
CA CYS A 175 0.23 -10.93 7.90
C CYS A 175 1.41 -11.64 7.22
N GLU A 176 1.65 -12.89 7.59
CA GLU A 176 2.69 -13.72 6.96
C GLU A 176 2.27 -14.15 5.56
N VAL A 177 3.19 -13.98 4.61
CA VAL A 177 2.92 -14.12 3.17
C VAL A 177 4.09 -14.73 2.44
N ASP A 178 3.79 -15.49 1.40
CA ASP A 178 4.75 -16.09 0.50
C ASP A 178 5.04 -15.15 -0.69
N ALA A 179 6.13 -15.40 -1.41
CA ALA A 179 6.38 -14.69 -2.66
C ALA A 179 5.27 -15.02 -3.67
N GLY A 180 4.63 -13.99 -4.20
CA GLY A 180 3.47 -14.11 -5.09
C GLY A 180 2.13 -13.85 -4.42
N ASP A 181 2.07 -13.78 -3.10
CA ASP A 181 0.85 -13.39 -2.39
C ASP A 181 0.60 -11.88 -2.50
N ALA A 182 -0.66 -11.49 -2.29
CA ALA A 182 -1.01 -10.10 -2.08
C ALA A 182 -1.79 -9.90 -0.78
N LEU A 183 -1.60 -8.75 -0.14
CA LEU A 183 -2.40 -8.28 0.97
C LEU A 183 -3.27 -7.13 0.48
N ILE A 184 -4.59 -7.32 0.47
CA ILE A 184 -5.56 -6.24 0.30
C ILE A 184 -5.91 -5.69 1.67
N MET A 185 -5.99 -4.36 1.80
CA MET A 185 -6.30 -3.71 3.08
C MET A 185 -6.97 -2.34 2.89
N ARG A 186 -7.69 -1.90 3.92
CA ARG A 186 -8.22 -0.53 4.00
C ARG A 186 -7.13 0.42 4.48
N PRO A 187 -7.00 1.64 3.91
CA PRO A 187 -6.01 2.63 4.36
C PRO A 187 -6.12 2.98 5.85
N LEU A 188 -7.35 2.98 6.38
CA LEU A 188 -7.63 3.26 7.79
C LEU A 188 -7.35 2.09 8.74
N LEU A 189 -6.99 0.90 8.24
CA LEU A 189 -6.59 -0.20 9.09
C LEU A 189 -5.31 0.18 9.83
N LEU A 190 -5.31 0.07 11.16
CA LEU A 190 -4.09 0.27 11.93
C LEU A 190 -3.09 -0.82 11.57
N HIS A 191 -1.92 -0.38 11.12
CA HIS A 191 -0.88 -1.29 10.70
C HIS A 191 0.53 -0.75 11.00
N ALA A 192 1.47 -1.67 11.12
CA ALA A 192 2.88 -1.41 11.36
C ALA A 192 3.73 -2.50 10.68
N SER A 193 5.04 -2.30 10.62
CA SER A 193 5.96 -3.35 10.16
C SER A 193 7.28 -3.23 10.90
N ASN A 194 7.69 -4.34 11.52
CA ASN A 194 8.94 -4.43 12.26
C ASN A 194 10.17 -4.30 11.34
N LYS A 195 11.33 -4.03 11.93
CA LYS A 195 12.61 -4.25 11.25
C LYS A 195 12.76 -5.75 10.97
N SER A 196 13.37 -6.10 9.85
CA SER A 196 13.77 -7.48 9.60
C SER A 196 14.92 -7.86 10.53
N VAL A 197 14.86 -9.07 11.12
CA VAL A 197 15.90 -9.60 12.01
C VAL A 197 17.07 -10.19 11.21
N ALA A 198 16.80 -10.73 10.02
CA ALA A 198 17.79 -11.24 9.07
C ALA A 198 17.50 -10.65 7.68
N PRO A 199 17.97 -9.42 7.41
CA PRO A 199 17.51 -8.66 6.24
C PRO A 199 18.01 -9.29 4.92
N SER A 200 17.09 -9.99 4.24
CA SER A 200 17.14 -10.25 2.81
C SER A 200 16.51 -9.09 2.02
N ASN A 201 16.51 -9.15 0.69
CA ASN A 201 15.66 -8.24 -0.08
C ASN A 201 14.20 -8.64 0.14
N ARG A 202 13.39 -7.70 0.64
CA ARG A 202 11.94 -7.86 0.81
C ARG A 202 11.22 -6.75 0.08
N ARG A 203 10.83 -7.05 -1.17
CA ARG A 203 10.18 -6.13 -2.09
C ARG A 203 8.67 -6.29 -2.06
N VAL A 204 7.99 -5.16 -1.92
CA VAL A 204 6.53 -5.06 -1.94
C VAL A 204 6.15 -3.93 -2.88
N LEU A 205 5.31 -4.25 -3.87
CA LEU A 205 4.64 -3.24 -4.67
C LEU A 205 3.36 -2.83 -3.94
N HIS A 206 3.23 -1.55 -3.61
CA HIS A 206 2.10 -0.98 -2.89
C HIS A 206 1.32 -0.06 -3.81
N PHE A 207 0.07 -0.42 -4.05
CA PHE A 207 -0.86 0.32 -4.89
C PHE A 207 -2.05 0.78 -4.05
N GLU A 208 -2.45 2.03 -4.22
CA GLU A 208 -3.66 2.58 -3.62
C GLU A 208 -4.65 2.89 -4.75
N PHE A 209 -5.91 2.53 -4.54
CA PHE A 209 -6.99 2.71 -5.51
C PHE A 209 -8.15 3.47 -4.89
N SER A 210 -8.82 4.28 -5.70
CA SER A 210 -10.02 5.03 -5.34
C SER A 210 -10.95 5.16 -6.54
N ASP A 211 -12.25 4.98 -6.32
CA ASP A 211 -13.31 5.33 -7.28
C ASP A 211 -13.84 6.76 -7.07
N TRP A 212 -13.31 7.49 -6.09
CA TRP A 212 -13.81 8.82 -5.76
C TRP A 212 -13.58 9.80 -6.93
N PRO A 213 -14.64 10.52 -7.38
CA PRO A 213 -14.52 11.51 -8.44
C PRO A 213 -13.79 12.75 -7.91
N LEU A 214 -12.66 13.07 -8.54
CA LEU A 214 -11.96 14.34 -8.29
C LEU A 214 -12.61 15.48 -9.09
N PRO A 215 -12.39 16.75 -8.68
CA PRO A 215 -12.82 17.91 -9.47
C PRO A 215 -12.32 17.85 -10.91
N GLU A 216 -13.04 18.51 -11.81
CA GLU A 216 -12.64 18.60 -13.21
C GLU A 216 -11.22 19.17 -13.36
N GLY A 217 -10.41 18.54 -14.21
CA GLY A 217 -9.01 18.92 -14.41
C GLY A 217 -8.05 18.50 -13.30
N VAL A 218 -8.53 17.85 -12.23
CA VAL A 218 -7.70 17.24 -11.19
C VAL A 218 -7.64 15.74 -11.40
N TYR A 219 -6.43 15.20 -11.40
CA TYR A 219 -6.16 13.78 -11.60
C TYR A 219 -5.49 13.19 -10.37
N TRP A 220 -5.70 11.89 -10.17
CA TRP A 220 -4.92 11.13 -9.21
C TRP A 220 -3.44 11.11 -9.60
N GLY A 221 -2.59 10.90 -8.59
CA GLY A 221 -1.13 10.96 -8.67
C GLY A 221 -0.48 9.98 -9.64
#